data_AF-A0A9P5VSK0-F1
#
_entry.id   AF-A0A9P5VSK0-F1
#
_cell.length_a   1.000
_cell.length_b   1.000
_cell.length_c   1.000
_cell.angle_alpha   90.00
_cell.angle_beta   90.00
_cell.angle_gamma   90.00
#
_symmetry.space_group_name_H-M   'P 1'
#
loop_
_entity.id
_entity.type
_entity.pdbx_description
1 polymer ?
#
loop_
_entity_poly.entity_id
_entity_poly.type
_entity_poly.pdbx_seq_one_letter_code
_entity_poly.pdbx_strand_id
1 'polypeptide(L)' 'MLALPINFGKWIEEHADKLQPPVNNYLVQRGDFIIMAVGGPNARTDYHVNETE' A
#
# COMPACT_ATOMS: atom_id res chain seq x y z
N MET A 1 -9.72 -2.44 -20.05
CA MET A 1 -8.36 -2.92 -20.40
C MET A 1 -7.66 -3.28 -19.10
N LEU A 2 -6.93 -4.39 -19.06
CA LEU A 2 -6.09 -4.72 -17.91
C LEU A 2 -4.88 -3.76 -17.91
N ALA A 3 -4.51 -3.25 -16.72
CA ALA A 3 -3.30 -2.45 -16.58
C ALA A 3 -2.06 -3.29 -16.94
N LEU A 4 -1.02 -2.62 -17.44
CA LEU A 4 0.26 -3.30 -17.67
C LEU A 4 0.86 -3.76 -16.33
N PRO A 5 1.52 -4.92 -16.29
CA PRO A 5 2.24 -5.36 -15.10
C PRO A 5 3.28 -4.34 -14.66
N ILE A 6 3.46 -4.20 -13.34
CA ILE A 6 4.51 -3.37 -12.75
C ILE A 6 5.69 -4.22 -12.30
N ASN A 7 6.90 -3.68 -12.42
CA ASN A 7 8.05 -4.21 -11.69
C ASN A 7 7.97 -3.69 -10.25
N PHE A 8 7.56 -4.56 -9.33
CA PHE A 8 7.26 -4.12 -7.97
C PHE A 8 8.51 -3.69 -7.18
N GLY A 9 9.66 -4.34 -7.38
CA GLY A 9 10.91 -3.96 -6.71
C GLY A 9 11.35 -2.54 -7.08
N LYS A 10 11.40 -2.24 -8.37
CA LYS A 10 11.71 -0.88 -8.86
C LYS A 10 10.69 0.15 -8.38
N TRP A 11 9.40 -0.21 -8.39
CA TRP A 11 8.35 0.69 -7.91
C TRP A 11 8.53 1.05 -6.42
N ILE A 12 8.92 0.09 -5.58
CA ILE A 12 9.21 0.34 -4.15
C ILE A 12 10.39 1.32 -4.01
N GLU A 13 11.48 1.11 -4.75
CA GLU A 13 12.65 2.01 -4.71
C GLU A 13 12.27 3.44 -5.07
N GLU A 14 11.42 3.62 -6.09
CA GLU A 14 10.93 4.93 -6.54
C GLU A 14 9.92 5.59 -5.59
N HIS A 15 9.28 4.82 -4.70
CA HIS A 15 8.20 5.29 -3.80
C HIS A 15 8.53 5.10 -2.32
N ALA A 16 9.78 4.78 -1.98
CA ALA A 16 10.21 4.52 -0.61
C ALA A 16 9.93 5.70 0.33
N ASP A 17 9.97 6.92 -0.20
CA ASP A 17 9.66 8.16 0.51
C ASP A 17 8.21 8.27 0.99
N LYS A 18 7.29 7.52 0.37
CA LYS A 18 5.87 7.45 0.73
C LYS A 18 5.54 6.32 1.70
N LEU A 19 6.47 5.36 1.83
CA LEU A 19 6.33 4.15 2.65
C LEU A 19 6.99 4.30 4.04
N GLN A 20 7.13 5.53 4.50
CA GLN A 20 7.69 5.91 5.80
C GLN A 20 6.69 6.79 6.58
N PRO A 21 6.89 7.00 7.90
CA PRO A 21 6.09 7.93 8.69
C PRO A 21 6.04 9.34 8.09
N PRO A 22 4.92 10.08 8.26
CA PRO A 22 3.77 9.73 9.09
C PRO A 22 2.69 8.90 8.37
N VAL A 23 2.74 8.76 7.04
CA VAL A 23 1.64 8.15 6.26
C VAL A 23 1.84 6.65 6.04
N ASN A 24 3.06 6.20 5.75
CA ASN A 24 3.53 4.82 5.60
C ASN A 24 2.82 3.88 4.61
N ASN A 25 1.68 4.25 4.03
CA ASN A 25 0.97 3.44 3.05
C ASN A 25 0.67 4.23 1.78
N TYR A 26 0.55 3.49 0.67
CA TYR A 26 0.28 4.06 -0.63
C TYR A 26 -0.74 3.21 -1.40
N LEU A 27 -1.75 3.87 -1.97
CA LEU A 27 -2.73 3.25 -2.84
C LEU A 27 -2.12 3.02 -4.23
N VAL A 28 -1.80 1.76 -4.54
CA VAL A 28 -1.23 1.37 -5.83
C VAL A 28 -2.31 1.35 -6.92
N GLN A 29 -3.46 0.78 -6.61
CA GLN A 29 -4.58 0.69 -7.55
C GLN A 29 -5.93 0.70 -6.81
N ARG A 30 -6.91 1.35 -7.43
CA ARG A 30 -8.31 1.33 -7.02
C ARG A 30 -9.17 0.78 -8.16
N GLY A 31 -9.91 -0.27 -7.87
CA GLY A 31 -10.91 -0.89 -8.74
C GLY A 31 -11.77 -1.84 -7.91
N ASP A 32 -12.09 -3.01 -8.46
CA ASP A 32 -12.77 -4.08 -7.71
C ASP A 32 -11.95 -4.54 -6.49
N PHE A 33 -10.62 -4.41 -6.59
CA PHE A 33 -9.71 -4.55 -5.47
C PHE A 33 -9.08 -3.21 -5.10
N ILE A 34 -8.82 -3.04 -3.81
CA ILE A 34 -7.98 -1.96 -3.28
C ILE A 34 -6.60 -2.56 -3.02
N ILE A 35 -5.62 -2.20 -3.86
CA ILE A 35 -4.24 -2.68 -3.71
C ILE A 35 -3.42 -1.57 -3.05
N MET A 36 -2.85 -1.88 -1.88
CA MET A 36 -2.02 -0.95 -1.12
C MET A 36 -0.63 -1.55 -0.88
N ALA A 37 0.39 -0.70 -0.88
CA ALA A 37 1.70 -1.00 -0.33
C ALA A 37 1.83 -0.35 1.05
N VAL A 38 2.34 -1.08 2.04
CA VAL A 38 2.48 -0.61 3.42
C VAL A 38 3.93 -0.79 3.84
N GLY A 39 4.56 0.30 4.28
CA GLY A 39 5.91 0.32 4.84
C GLY A 39 5.91 0.57 6.35
N GLY A 40 6.97 1.18 6.85
CA GLY A 40 7.17 1.37 8.29
C GLY A 40 8.37 2.27 8.64
N PRO A 41 8.70 2.42 9.93
CA PRO A 41 8.05 1.78 11.07
C PRO A 41 6.66 2.36 11.35
N ASN A 42 5.69 1.53 11.74
CA ASN A 42 4.38 1.97 12.20
C ASN A 42 3.82 0.97 13.23
N ALA A 43 3.33 1.47 14.35
CA ALA A 43 2.72 0.66 15.41
C ALA A 43 1.47 1.36 15.93
N ARG A 44 0.41 0.58 16.19
CA ARG A 44 -0.83 1.07 16.79
C ARG A 44 -1.36 0.07 17.81
N THR A 45 -2.24 0.54 18.69
CA THR A 45 -2.88 -0.29 19.74
C THR A 45 -4.31 -0.68 19.40
N ASP A 46 -4.89 -0.09 18.36
CA ASP A 46 -6.27 -0.32 17.94
C ASP A 46 -6.38 -1.49 16.94
N TYR A 47 -7.55 -2.12 16.92
CA TYR A 47 -7.90 -3.19 15.99
C TYR A 47 -8.83 -2.66 14.90
N HIS A 48 -8.64 -3.13 13.67
CA HIS A 48 -9.57 -2.91 12.58
C HIS A 48 -10.51 -4.13 12.46
N VAL A 49 -11.82 -3.89 12.56
CA VAL A 49 -12.84 -4.89 12.22
C VAL A 49 -13.14 -4.73 10.74
N ASN A 50 -12.74 -5.71 9.93
CA ASN A 50 -13.11 -5.73 8.52
C ASN A 50 -14.45 -6.47 8.37
N GLU A 51 -15.48 -5.77 7.95
CA GLU A 51 -16.83 -6.34 7.72
C GLU A 51 -16.91 -7.19 6.44
N THR A 52 -15.82 -7.23 5.67
CA THR A 52 -15.71 -8.04 4.46
C THR A 52 -14.79 -9.24 4.68
N GLU A 53 -15.30 -10.42 4.34
CA GLU A 53 -14.57 -11.67 4.03
C GLU A 53 -15.04 -12.18 2.66
#